data_AF-X0RH34-F1
#
_entry.id   AF-X0RH34-F1
#
_cell.length_a   1.000
_cell.length_b   1.000
_cell.length_c   1.000
_cell.angle_alpha   90.00
_cell.angle_beta   90.00
_cell.angle_gamma   90.00
#
_symmetry.space_group_name_H-M   'P 1'
#
loop_
_entity.id
_entity.type
_entity.pdbx_description
1 polymer ?
#
loop_
_entity_poly.entity_id
_entity_poly.type
_entity_poly.pdbx_seq_one_letter_code
_entity_poly.pdbx_strand_id
1 'polypeptide(L)'
;SSDIDIQYVYFSSRGGSTGTRGADGVVRGAVPNHEFFVRLAAMITRALNEATADGFVFRVDLGLRPEGRSGPLANAVRHLELYYESWGQTWERAALLRARPVAGDLGLGGELLERLIPFVYRRYLDYPAIEEIKEMKLRIDREAAHRRGGWDAKLGRGGIREIEFTCHALQLIYGGRNPRLRERNTLRAIEKLGRHSLLAEDDERGLKEAYVFLRNLEHRLQLLHERQSHTLPEAQREIAVLARRLGLGRGGEPDSEARARLEEVLGAHRGAVSRVYGDFFRGAEEDAGAGGGEEDWAAALDEGLPEAQREEMMRRAGFGQPKESLASIRVLATGPPHAHLAARSRQRLERLLPRMLAEAAAAADPDLAVRHLGRFITSSRARYTLLALLEENPETRRLLIKLFGSSTFLANFFIRN
;
A
#
# COMPACT_ATOMS: atom_id res chain seq x y z
N SER A 1 16.36 17.10 15.13
CA SER A 1 16.99 15.88 15.67
C SER A 1 16.25 14.69 15.09
N SER A 2 16.94 13.70 14.50
CA SER A 2 16.31 12.54 13.87
C SER A 2 16.94 11.26 14.40
N ASP A 3 16.13 10.25 14.65
CA ASP A 3 16.61 8.91 14.98
C ASP A 3 17.23 8.28 13.73
N ILE A 4 18.12 7.30 13.94
CA ILE A 4 18.67 6.48 12.87
C ILE A 4 18.09 5.06 12.97
N ASP A 5 17.37 4.66 11.92
CA ASP A 5 16.84 3.31 11.77
C ASP A 5 17.94 2.37 11.25
N ILE A 6 18.35 1.38 12.03
CA ILE A 6 19.45 0.46 11.69
C ILE A 6 18.99 -1.00 11.74
N GLN A 7 19.45 -1.79 10.75
CA GLN A 7 19.45 -3.25 10.81
C GLN A 7 20.88 -3.75 10.74
N TYR A 8 21.28 -4.61 11.69
CA TYR A 8 22.60 -5.24 11.68
C TYR A 8 22.57 -6.58 10.96
N VAL A 9 23.49 -6.76 10.03
CA VAL A 9 23.59 -7.94 9.17
C VAL A 9 25.00 -8.49 9.22
N TYR A 10 25.14 -9.81 9.21
CA TYR A 10 26.42 -10.50 9.08
C TYR A 10 26.35 -11.67 8.09
N PHE A 11 27.49 -12.07 7.55
CA PHE A 11 27.56 -12.99 6.40
C PHE A 11 26.96 -14.37 6.68
N SER A 12 27.37 -15.04 7.76
CA SER A 12 26.97 -16.43 8.03
C SER A 12 26.91 -16.75 9.52
N SER A 13 25.87 -17.49 9.92
CA SER A 13 25.72 -18.08 11.26
C SER A 13 26.66 -19.24 11.52
N ARG A 14 27.28 -19.82 10.49
CA ARG A 14 28.28 -20.89 10.63
C ARG A 14 29.64 -20.29 10.99
N GLY A 15 30.34 -20.97 11.87
CA GLY A 15 31.67 -20.56 12.36
C GLY A 15 31.61 -19.81 13.68
N GLY A 16 32.75 -19.27 14.08
CA GLY A 16 32.91 -18.52 15.32
C GLY A 16 33.97 -17.44 15.19
N SER A 17 33.99 -16.55 16.17
CA SER A 17 35.07 -15.58 16.32
C SER A 17 36.41 -16.30 16.49
N THR A 18 37.48 -15.64 16.08
CA THR A 18 38.85 -16.18 16.20
C THR A 18 39.31 -16.34 17.65
N GLY A 19 38.57 -15.76 18.61
CA GLY A 19 39.00 -15.63 20.00
C GLY A 19 40.30 -14.82 20.13
N THR A 20 40.90 -14.87 21.32
CA THR A 20 42.22 -14.30 21.60
C THR A 20 43.19 -15.44 21.90
N ARG A 21 44.33 -15.47 21.22
CA ARG A 21 45.38 -16.46 21.46
C ARG A 21 46.27 -15.99 22.61
N GLY A 22 46.31 -16.77 23.69
CA GLY A 22 47.18 -16.50 24.84
C GLY A 22 48.65 -16.77 24.52
N ALA A 23 49.54 -16.30 25.40
CA ALA A 23 50.98 -16.58 25.33
C ALA A 23 51.29 -18.09 25.47
N ASP A 24 50.37 -18.86 26.06
CA ASP A 24 50.36 -20.33 26.15
C ASP A 24 49.94 -21.01 24.84
N GLY A 25 49.63 -20.24 23.79
CA GLY A 25 49.14 -20.73 22.50
C GLY A 25 47.67 -21.14 22.49
N VAL A 26 46.99 -21.08 23.64
CA VAL A 26 45.58 -21.48 23.81
C VAL A 26 44.65 -20.35 23.39
N VAL A 27 43.67 -20.67 22.54
CA VAL A 27 42.64 -19.71 22.14
C VAL A 27 41.54 -19.67 23.20
N ARG A 28 41.27 -18.47 23.73
CA ARG A 28 40.22 -18.23 24.73
C ARG A 28 39.20 -17.24 24.15
N GLY A 29 37.94 -17.37 24.58
CA GLY A 29 36.88 -16.42 24.23
C GLY A 29 36.38 -16.50 22.77
N ALA A 30 36.66 -17.59 22.06
CA ALA A 30 36.00 -17.87 20.79
C ALA A 30 34.53 -18.18 21.05
N VAL A 31 33.62 -17.48 20.37
CA VAL A 31 32.17 -17.64 20.50
C VAL A 31 31.56 -17.87 19.11
N PRO A 32 30.37 -18.50 19.01
CA PRO A 32 29.67 -18.61 17.74
C PRO A 32 29.45 -17.26 17.06
N ASN A 33 29.46 -17.21 15.73
CA ASN A 33 29.31 -15.96 14.98
C ASN A 33 28.06 -15.17 15.39
N HIS A 34 26.93 -15.85 15.57
CA HIS A 34 25.70 -15.17 15.99
C HIS A 34 25.87 -14.41 17.31
N GLU A 35 26.47 -15.06 18.31
CA GLU A 35 26.72 -14.45 19.61
C GLU A 35 27.69 -13.27 19.49
N PHE A 36 28.77 -13.42 18.70
CA PHE A 36 29.72 -12.35 18.43
C PHE A 36 29.03 -11.12 17.82
N PHE A 37 28.26 -11.30 16.74
CA PHE A 37 27.65 -10.18 16.02
C PHE A 37 26.50 -9.54 16.81
N VAL A 38 25.75 -10.28 17.63
CA VAL A 38 24.76 -9.71 18.54
C VAL A 38 25.43 -8.83 19.59
N ARG A 39 26.54 -9.30 20.19
CA ARG A 39 27.33 -8.49 21.14
C ARG A 39 27.91 -7.23 20.48
N LEU A 40 28.45 -7.36 19.26
CA LEU A 40 28.97 -6.24 18.48
C LEU A 40 27.87 -5.20 18.16
N ALA A 41 26.70 -5.66 17.69
CA ALA A 41 25.55 -4.80 17.42
C ALA A 41 25.07 -4.06 18.66
N ALA A 42 25.01 -4.74 19.82
CA ALA A 42 24.67 -4.12 21.09
C ALA A 42 25.70 -3.05 21.50
N MET A 43 27.00 -3.33 21.33
CA MET A 43 28.07 -2.39 21.62
C MET A 43 28.00 -1.14 20.73
N ILE A 44 27.81 -1.29 19.41
CA ILE A 44 27.66 -0.18 18.47
C ILE A 44 26.43 0.66 18.82
N THR A 45 25.29 -0.01 19.07
CA THR A 45 24.05 0.67 19.45
C THR A 45 24.22 1.48 20.73
N ARG A 46 24.89 0.89 21.74
CA ARG A 46 25.20 1.57 23.00
C ARG A 46 26.08 2.78 22.75
N ALA A 47 27.17 2.63 22.00
CA ALA A 47 28.10 3.73 21.72
C ALA A 47 27.44 4.93 21.01
N LEU A 48 26.42 4.68 20.18
CA LEU A 48 25.69 5.74 19.49
C LEU A 48 24.64 6.43 20.38
N ASN A 49 23.96 5.66 21.23
CA ASN A 49 22.77 6.10 21.97
C ASN A 49 23.06 6.51 23.43
N GLU A 50 24.18 6.08 24.02
CA GLU A 50 24.54 6.38 25.41
C GLU A 50 24.76 7.89 25.60
N ALA A 51 24.03 8.46 26.56
CA ALA A 51 24.19 9.85 26.95
C ALA A 51 25.40 9.97 27.89
N THR A 52 26.40 10.74 27.45
CA THR A 52 27.61 11.08 28.19
C THR A 52 27.55 12.54 28.66
N ALA A 53 28.62 13.03 29.30
CA ALA A 53 28.74 14.46 29.65
C ALA A 53 28.65 15.38 28.42
N ASP A 54 29.04 14.87 27.25
CA ASP A 54 28.99 15.60 25.97
C ASP A 54 27.66 15.38 25.20
N GLY A 55 26.69 14.72 25.84
CA GLY A 55 25.42 14.31 25.22
C GLY A 55 25.50 12.93 24.55
N PHE A 56 24.69 12.71 23.53
CA PHE A 56 24.61 11.46 22.77
C PHE A 56 24.86 11.73 21.28
N VAL A 57 25.29 10.71 20.52
CA VAL A 57 25.55 10.86 19.08
C VAL A 57 24.25 10.81 18.29
N PHE A 58 23.56 9.67 18.33
CA PHE A 58 22.26 9.46 17.70
C PHE A 58 21.39 8.52 18.51
N ARG A 59 20.09 8.81 18.55
CA ARG A 59 19.10 7.82 18.98
C ARG A 59 18.98 6.76 17.90
N VAL A 60 19.15 5.50 18.28
CA VAL A 60 19.10 4.36 17.37
C VAL A 60 17.76 3.66 17.51
N ASP A 61 17.00 3.56 16.42
CA ASP A 61 15.80 2.73 16.35
C ASP A 61 16.13 1.42 15.62
N LEU A 62 15.84 0.31 16.28
CA LEU A 62 16.02 -1.06 15.76
C LEU A 62 14.68 -1.74 15.49
N GLY A 63 13.57 -1.00 15.52
CA GLY A 63 12.21 -1.51 15.41
C GLY A 63 11.86 -2.08 14.04
N LEU A 64 12.60 -1.68 12.99
CA LEU A 64 12.40 -2.15 11.61
C LEU A 64 13.11 -3.46 11.28
N ARG A 65 13.84 -4.07 12.21
CA ARG A 65 14.46 -5.39 11.99
C ARG A 65 13.40 -6.50 12.00
N PRO A 66 13.65 -7.66 11.37
CA PRO A 66 12.76 -8.82 11.44
C PRO A 66 12.32 -9.15 12.86
N GLU A 67 11.03 -9.46 13.02
CA GLU A 67 10.39 -9.73 14.32
C GLU A 67 10.46 -8.56 15.32
N GLY A 68 10.83 -7.36 14.84
CA GLY A 68 10.88 -6.12 15.60
C GLY A 68 11.69 -6.26 16.89
N ARG A 69 11.10 -5.84 18.02
CA ARG A 69 11.76 -5.88 19.34
C ARG A 69 12.06 -7.30 19.84
N SER A 70 11.30 -8.29 19.39
CA SER A 70 11.44 -9.68 19.81
C SER A 70 12.52 -10.44 19.02
N GLY A 71 12.89 -9.92 17.84
CA GLY A 71 13.93 -10.51 17.01
C GLY A 71 15.36 -10.21 17.48
N PRO A 72 16.33 -11.01 17.02
CA PRO A 72 17.74 -10.79 17.35
C PRO A 72 18.24 -9.43 16.85
N LEU A 73 19.20 -8.83 17.57
CA LEU A 73 19.78 -7.54 17.19
C LEU A 73 20.54 -7.59 15.86
N ALA A 74 21.18 -8.73 15.56
CA ALA A 74 21.95 -8.96 14.34
C ALA A 74 21.51 -10.26 13.67
N ASN A 75 21.31 -10.20 12.35
CA ASN A 75 20.80 -11.31 11.55
C ASN A 75 21.81 -11.78 10.50
N ALA A 76 21.91 -13.10 10.31
CA ALA A 76 22.69 -13.66 9.21
C ALA A 76 21.95 -13.40 7.89
N VAL A 77 22.68 -13.19 6.78
CA VAL A 77 22.08 -13.00 5.44
C VAL A 77 21.03 -14.07 5.13
N ARG A 78 21.38 -15.35 5.30
CA ARG A 78 20.46 -16.47 5.03
C ARG A 78 19.19 -16.45 5.88
N HIS A 79 19.27 -15.96 7.12
CA HIS A 79 18.08 -15.84 7.97
C HIS A 79 17.15 -14.75 7.45
N LEU A 80 17.70 -13.60 7.01
CA LEU A 80 16.92 -12.52 6.43
C LEU A 80 16.21 -12.95 5.15
N GLU A 81 16.91 -13.68 4.26
CA GLU A 81 16.31 -14.21 3.03
C GLU A 81 15.10 -15.09 3.34
N LEU A 82 15.26 -16.08 4.22
CA LEU A 82 14.18 -16.98 4.63
C LEU A 82 13.03 -16.22 5.31
N TYR A 83 13.37 -15.22 6.13
CA TYR A 83 12.37 -14.43 6.84
C TYR A 83 11.48 -13.66 5.87
N TYR A 84 12.09 -12.87 4.99
CA TYR A 84 11.36 -12.04 4.04
C TYR A 84 10.62 -12.88 2.99
N GLU A 85 11.16 -14.03 2.59
CA GLU A 85 10.47 -14.96 1.70
C GLU A 85 9.21 -15.56 2.34
N SER A 86 9.26 -15.94 3.62
CA SER A 86 8.21 -16.74 4.26
C SER A 86 7.20 -15.92 5.07
N TRP A 87 7.65 -14.89 5.77
CA TRP A 87 6.84 -14.12 6.74
C TRP A 87 6.83 -12.61 6.48
N GLY A 88 7.60 -12.13 5.50
CA GLY A 88 7.76 -10.71 5.23
C GLY A 88 6.45 -10.00 4.89
N GLN A 89 6.15 -8.93 5.62
CA GLN A 89 4.92 -8.16 5.51
C GLN A 89 5.06 -6.99 4.53
N THR A 90 3.93 -6.47 4.03
CA THR A 90 3.94 -5.45 2.98
C THR A 90 4.45 -4.10 3.45
N TRP A 91 4.26 -3.76 4.73
CA TRP A 91 4.88 -2.56 5.31
C TRP A 91 6.41 -2.69 5.38
N GLU A 92 6.96 -3.91 5.53
CA GLU A 92 8.41 -4.15 5.50
C GLU A 92 8.96 -3.94 4.09
N ARG A 93 8.19 -4.30 3.06
CA ARG A 93 8.56 -3.97 1.66
C ARG A 93 8.70 -2.46 1.49
N ALA A 94 7.73 -1.69 2.00
CA ALA A 94 7.79 -0.23 1.97
C ALA A 94 8.98 0.33 2.76
N ALA A 95 9.33 -0.26 3.91
CA ALA A 95 10.51 0.13 4.68
C ALA A 95 11.82 -0.13 3.90
N LEU A 96 11.93 -1.29 3.25
CA LEU A 96 13.09 -1.69 2.47
C LEU A 96 13.29 -0.87 1.19
N LEU A 97 12.28 -0.16 0.69
CA LEU A 97 12.43 0.79 -0.43
C LEU A 97 13.50 1.86 -0.14
N ARG A 98 13.71 2.22 1.13
CA ARG A 98 14.69 3.23 1.56
C ARG A 98 16.01 2.63 2.05
N ALA A 99 16.08 1.30 2.20
CA ALA A 99 17.24 0.62 2.77
C ALA A 99 18.48 0.79 1.89
N ARG A 100 19.62 1.06 2.52
CA ARG A 100 20.94 1.14 1.87
C ARG A 100 22.04 0.69 2.84
N PRO A 101 23.14 0.11 2.37
CA PRO A 101 24.31 -0.13 3.20
C PRO A 101 24.91 1.22 3.61
N VAL A 102 25.30 1.35 4.88
CA VAL A 102 25.83 2.61 5.44
C VAL A 102 27.18 2.46 6.14
N ALA A 103 27.53 1.25 6.59
CA ALA A 103 28.77 0.98 7.31
C ALA A 103 29.13 -0.52 7.21
N GLY A 104 30.38 -0.85 7.56
CA GLY A 104 30.91 -2.21 7.47
C GLY A 104 31.24 -2.61 6.04
N ASP A 105 30.97 -3.87 5.69
CA ASP A 105 31.12 -4.36 4.32
C ASP A 105 29.91 -3.92 3.46
N LEU A 106 30.12 -2.86 2.69
CA LEU A 106 29.09 -2.32 1.80
C LEU A 106 28.74 -3.27 0.65
N GLY A 107 29.68 -4.14 0.24
CA GLY A 107 29.45 -5.15 -0.79
C GLY A 107 28.47 -6.20 -0.32
N LEU A 108 28.66 -6.72 0.90
CA LEU A 108 27.74 -7.64 1.55
C LEU A 108 26.33 -7.06 1.68
N GLY A 109 26.23 -5.80 2.12
CA GLY A 109 24.94 -5.12 2.22
C GLY A 109 24.28 -4.91 0.86
N GLY A 110 25.07 -4.61 -0.18
CA GLY A 110 24.58 -4.49 -1.56
C GLY A 110 24.01 -5.81 -2.07
N GLU A 111 24.75 -6.90 -1.89
CA GLU A 111 24.35 -8.26 -2.29
C GLU A 111 23.05 -8.70 -1.58
N LEU A 112 22.92 -8.43 -0.28
CA LEU A 112 21.67 -8.69 0.45
C LEU A 112 20.50 -7.94 -0.19
N LEU A 113 20.64 -6.64 -0.45
CA LEU A 113 19.53 -5.87 -1.01
C LEU A 113 19.16 -6.33 -2.41
N GLU A 114 20.12 -6.79 -3.21
CA GLU A 114 19.85 -7.43 -4.51
C GLU A 114 19.06 -8.73 -4.35
N ARG A 115 19.44 -9.58 -3.39
CA ARG A 115 18.72 -10.82 -3.04
C ARG A 115 17.28 -10.55 -2.57
N LEU A 116 17.03 -9.40 -1.93
CA LEU A 116 15.71 -9.00 -1.46
C LEU A 116 14.85 -8.30 -2.53
N ILE A 117 15.37 -8.01 -3.74
CA ILE A 117 14.59 -7.39 -4.81
C ILE A 117 13.27 -8.14 -5.12
N PRO A 118 13.24 -9.49 -5.25
CA PRO A 118 12.01 -10.21 -5.53
C PRO A 118 10.96 -10.08 -4.42
N PHE A 119 11.41 -9.94 -3.17
CA PHE A 119 10.55 -9.62 -2.05
C PHE A 119 10.06 -8.17 -2.12
N VAL A 120 10.92 -7.18 -2.29
CA VAL A 120 10.48 -5.78 -2.27
C VAL A 120 9.58 -5.46 -3.48
N TYR A 121 9.96 -5.93 -4.67
CA TYR A 121 9.33 -5.58 -5.94
C TYR A 121 8.71 -6.81 -6.62
N ARG A 122 7.48 -7.17 -6.23
CA ARG A 122 6.76 -8.31 -6.81
C ARG A 122 6.57 -8.10 -8.32
N ARG A 123 6.98 -9.07 -9.15
CA ARG A 123 6.80 -9.00 -10.62
C ARG A 123 5.34 -9.07 -11.03
N TYR A 124 4.56 -9.84 -10.28
CA TYR A 124 3.12 -9.99 -10.43
C TYR A 124 2.48 -9.54 -9.12
N LEU A 125 1.53 -8.62 -9.21
CA LEU A 125 0.70 -8.23 -8.09
C LEU A 125 -0.61 -8.96 -8.24
N ASP A 126 -0.89 -9.79 -7.24
CA ASP A 126 -2.19 -10.38 -7.02
C ASP A 126 -3.04 -9.43 -6.18
N TYR A 127 -4.35 -9.68 -6.14
CA TYR A 127 -5.27 -8.88 -5.35
C TYR A 127 -4.91 -8.78 -3.86
N PRO A 128 -4.44 -9.85 -3.18
CA PRO A 128 -3.93 -9.73 -1.81
C PRO A 128 -2.86 -8.66 -1.65
N ALA A 129 -1.92 -8.53 -2.60
CA ALA A 129 -0.90 -7.48 -2.54
C ALA A 129 -1.49 -6.07 -2.62
N ILE A 130 -2.53 -5.87 -3.44
CA ILE A 130 -3.18 -4.56 -3.59
C ILE A 130 -4.00 -4.23 -2.34
N GLU A 131 -4.72 -5.20 -1.78
CA GLU A 131 -5.44 -5.02 -0.52
C GLU A 131 -4.49 -4.69 0.64
N GLU A 132 -3.33 -5.36 0.73
CA GLU A 132 -2.31 -5.02 1.73
C GLU A 132 -1.85 -3.55 1.61
N ILE A 133 -1.77 -2.99 0.40
CA ILE A 133 -1.43 -1.57 0.18
C ILE A 133 -2.58 -0.66 0.61
N LYS A 134 -3.84 -1.04 0.31
CA LYS A 134 -5.02 -0.29 0.79
C LYS A 134 -5.13 -0.32 2.31
N GLU A 135 -4.85 -1.45 2.95
CA GLU A 135 -4.82 -1.56 4.41
C GLU A 135 -3.76 -0.65 5.04
N MET A 136 -2.58 -0.54 4.42
CA MET A 136 -1.57 0.45 4.83
C MET A 136 -2.10 1.87 4.71
N LYS A 137 -2.80 2.21 3.61
CA LYS A 137 -3.42 3.53 3.46
C LYS A 137 -4.43 3.81 4.56
N LEU A 138 -5.36 2.88 4.81
CA LEU A 138 -6.39 3.02 5.85
C LEU A 138 -5.78 3.20 7.24
N ARG A 139 -4.65 2.54 7.52
CA ARG A 139 -3.91 2.75 8.78
C ARG A 139 -3.37 4.17 8.89
N ILE A 140 -2.76 4.68 7.82
CA ILE A 140 -2.27 6.07 7.76
C ILE A 140 -3.43 7.06 7.95
N ASP A 141 -4.57 6.83 7.28
CA ASP A 141 -5.75 7.68 7.39
C ASP A 141 -6.30 7.73 8.83
N ARG A 142 -6.39 6.57 9.50
CA ARG A 142 -6.82 6.47 10.91
C ARG A 142 -5.85 7.18 11.85
N GLU A 143 -4.55 6.99 11.65
CA GLU A 143 -3.52 7.68 12.44
C GLU A 143 -3.61 9.20 12.28
N ALA A 144 -3.84 9.69 11.06
CA ALA A 144 -4.03 11.11 10.79
C ALA A 144 -5.32 11.65 11.44
N ALA A 145 -6.42 10.88 11.43
CA ALA A 145 -7.71 11.28 11.99
C ALA A 145 -7.72 11.33 13.53
N HIS A 146 -6.94 10.48 14.21
CA HIS A 146 -6.87 10.45 15.67
C HIS A 146 -6.11 11.63 16.30
N ARG A 147 -5.43 12.45 15.48
CA ARG A 147 -4.72 13.65 15.95
C ARG A 147 -5.72 14.77 16.26
N ARG A 148 -6.14 14.86 17.52
CA ARG A 148 -6.93 15.98 18.04
C ARG A 148 -5.99 17.07 18.58
N GLY A 149 -6.04 18.26 17.98
CA GLY A 149 -5.30 19.44 18.44
C GLY A 149 -3.91 19.60 17.78
N GLY A 150 -3.64 20.79 17.26
CA GLY A 150 -2.38 21.15 16.60
C GLY A 150 -2.17 20.53 15.22
N TRP A 151 -1.54 21.26 14.31
CA TRP A 151 -1.17 20.73 12.99
C TRP A 151 0.12 19.92 13.06
N ASP A 152 0.21 18.75 12.40
CA ASP A 152 1.42 17.95 12.32
C ASP A 152 1.96 17.86 10.88
N ALA A 153 3.22 18.27 10.69
CA ALA A 153 3.91 18.34 9.40
C ALA A 153 4.08 17.02 8.67
N LYS A 154 4.21 15.94 9.44
CA LYS A 154 4.58 14.64 8.93
C LYS A 154 3.40 13.70 8.87
N LEU A 155 2.56 13.73 9.90
CA LEU A 155 1.57 12.69 10.20
C LEU A 155 0.13 13.19 10.09
N GLY A 156 -0.07 14.50 9.99
CA GLY A 156 -1.37 15.08 9.69
C GLY A 156 -1.76 14.89 8.22
N ARG A 157 -3.05 15.10 7.94
CA ARG A 157 -3.58 15.07 6.56
C ARG A 157 -2.81 16.02 5.64
N GLY A 158 -2.40 15.56 4.46
CA GLY A 158 -1.57 16.32 3.51
C GLY A 158 -0.12 16.49 3.96
N GLY A 159 0.34 15.70 4.92
CA GLY A 159 1.70 15.75 5.46
C GLY A 159 2.71 14.91 4.69
N ILE A 160 3.96 14.94 5.16
CA ILE A 160 5.10 14.23 4.52
C ILE A 160 4.81 12.73 4.34
N ARG A 161 4.13 12.09 5.30
CA ARG A 161 3.83 10.65 5.25
C ARG A 161 2.90 10.27 4.09
N GLU A 162 1.95 11.12 3.74
CA GLU A 162 1.09 10.87 2.56
C GLU A 162 1.90 10.91 1.27
N ILE A 163 2.85 11.84 1.14
CA ILE A 163 3.77 11.93 -0.01
C ILE A 163 4.65 10.68 -0.10
N GLU A 164 5.26 10.28 1.03
CA GLU A 164 6.09 9.07 1.11
C GLU A 164 5.28 7.83 0.76
N PHE A 165 4.05 7.71 1.28
CA PHE A 165 3.16 6.60 0.96
C PHE A 165 2.83 6.55 -0.53
N THR A 166 2.43 7.65 -1.16
CA THR A 166 2.12 7.68 -2.61
C THR A 166 3.32 7.20 -3.43
N CYS A 167 4.52 7.67 -3.11
CA CYS A 167 5.75 7.24 -3.78
C CYS A 167 6.04 5.74 -3.55
N HIS A 168 5.92 5.28 -2.31
CA HIS A 168 6.17 3.88 -1.96
C HIS A 168 5.16 2.95 -2.62
N ALA A 169 3.86 3.28 -2.57
CA ALA A 169 2.80 2.49 -3.15
C ALA A 169 2.98 2.36 -4.67
N LEU A 170 3.25 3.45 -5.39
CA LEU A 170 3.54 3.39 -6.83
C LEU A 170 4.79 2.55 -7.15
N GLN A 171 5.85 2.63 -6.33
CA GLN A 171 7.03 1.80 -6.51
C GLN A 171 6.78 0.32 -6.22
N LEU A 172 5.96 -0.01 -5.21
CA LEU A 172 5.55 -1.39 -4.94
C LEU A 172 4.67 -1.94 -6.07
N ILE A 173 3.80 -1.10 -6.64
CA ILE A 173 2.89 -1.50 -7.71
C ILE A 173 3.64 -1.70 -9.05
N TYR A 174 4.52 -0.77 -9.42
CA TYR A 174 5.11 -0.74 -10.76
C TYR A 174 6.60 -1.14 -10.80
N GLY A 175 7.33 -1.05 -9.68
CA GLY A 175 8.77 -1.29 -9.60
C GLY A 175 9.19 -2.74 -9.86
N GLY A 176 8.27 -3.70 -9.73
CA GLY A 176 8.50 -5.10 -10.12
C GLY A 176 8.68 -5.28 -11.62
N ARG A 177 7.88 -4.56 -12.42
CA ARG A 177 7.91 -4.62 -13.90
C ARG A 177 8.85 -3.60 -14.50
N ASN A 178 9.07 -2.47 -13.82
CA ASN A 178 9.93 -1.40 -14.29
C ASN A 178 11.01 -1.06 -13.25
N PRO A 179 12.23 -1.62 -13.38
CA PRO A 179 13.34 -1.33 -12.47
C PRO A 179 13.73 0.16 -12.41
N ARG A 180 13.40 0.98 -13.42
CA ARG A 180 13.73 2.42 -13.43
C ARG A 180 12.97 3.21 -12.37
N LEU A 181 11.84 2.69 -11.91
CA LEU A 181 11.03 3.29 -10.85
C LEU A 181 11.59 3.07 -9.45
N ARG A 182 12.53 2.13 -9.29
CA ARG A 182 13.15 1.83 -8.00
C ARG A 182 14.05 3.00 -7.59
N GLU A 183 13.63 3.73 -6.57
CA GLU A 183 14.29 4.93 -6.09
C GLU A 183 14.05 5.13 -4.59
N ARG A 184 15.17 5.29 -3.88
CA ARG A 184 15.17 5.41 -2.41
C ARG A 184 14.83 6.84 -1.96
N ASN A 185 15.25 7.84 -2.73
CA ASN A 185 15.04 9.24 -2.39
C ASN A 185 13.66 9.72 -2.87
N THR A 186 12.84 10.23 -1.96
CA THR A 186 11.45 10.64 -2.27
C THR A 186 11.36 11.68 -3.39
N LEU A 187 12.22 12.71 -3.43
CA LEU A 187 12.18 13.73 -4.49
C LEU A 187 12.50 13.14 -5.87
N ARG A 188 13.53 12.28 -5.93
CA ARG A 188 13.89 11.56 -7.15
C ARG A 188 12.83 10.54 -7.55
N ALA A 189 12.13 9.95 -6.57
CA ALA A 189 11.03 9.03 -6.82
C ALA A 189 9.86 9.77 -7.48
N ILE A 190 9.45 10.94 -6.96
CA ILE A 190 8.41 11.78 -7.58
C ILE A 190 8.77 12.10 -9.04
N GLU A 191 10.02 12.52 -9.29
CA GLU A 191 10.51 12.81 -10.66
C GLU A 191 10.46 11.58 -11.59
N LYS A 192 10.88 10.42 -11.11
CA LYS A 192 10.81 9.18 -11.89
C LYS A 192 9.37 8.77 -12.18
N LEU A 193 8.47 8.94 -11.21
CA LEU A 193 7.05 8.60 -11.36
C LEU A 193 6.37 9.50 -12.39
N GLY A 194 6.62 10.81 -12.37
CA GLY A 194 6.10 11.74 -13.38
C GLY A 194 6.67 11.49 -14.78
N ARG A 195 7.98 11.24 -14.91
CA ARG A 195 8.60 10.83 -16.19
C ARG A 195 8.01 9.57 -16.82
N HIS A 196 7.44 8.69 -16.00
CA HIS A 196 6.79 7.46 -16.44
C HIS A 196 5.26 7.58 -16.53
N SER A 197 4.72 8.80 -16.48
CA SER A 197 3.29 9.11 -16.58
C SER A 197 2.44 8.43 -15.50
N LEU A 198 3.04 8.13 -14.34
CA LEU A 198 2.33 7.61 -13.17
C LEU A 198 1.83 8.72 -12.25
N LEU A 199 2.27 9.95 -12.51
CA LEU A 199 1.76 11.18 -11.92
C LEU A 199 1.54 12.18 -13.06
N ALA A 200 0.45 12.94 -13.00
CA ALA A 200 0.28 14.08 -13.90
C ALA A 200 1.37 15.13 -13.64
N GLU A 201 1.70 15.95 -14.64
CA GLU A 201 2.76 16.96 -14.53
C GLU A 201 2.50 17.95 -13.38
N ASP A 202 1.24 18.38 -13.22
CA ASP A 202 0.82 19.26 -12.12
C ASP A 202 0.93 18.57 -10.75
N ASP A 203 0.67 17.26 -10.68
CA ASP A 203 0.80 16.48 -9.46
C ASP A 203 2.27 16.27 -9.08
N GLU A 204 3.13 15.98 -10.06
CA GLU A 204 4.58 15.86 -9.87
C GLU A 204 5.14 17.16 -9.29
N ARG A 205 4.84 18.30 -9.92
CA ARG A 205 5.29 19.63 -9.49
C ARG A 205 4.76 19.95 -8.09
N GLY A 206 3.45 19.78 -7.89
CA GLY A 206 2.80 20.05 -6.60
C GLY A 206 3.36 19.21 -5.45
N LEU A 207 3.59 17.91 -5.67
CA LEU A 207 4.18 17.02 -4.66
C LEU A 207 5.64 17.37 -4.35
N LYS A 208 6.44 17.73 -5.37
CA LYS A 208 7.84 18.15 -5.16
C LYS A 208 7.92 19.41 -4.30
N GLU A 209 7.16 20.45 -4.67
CA GLU A 209 7.12 21.71 -3.95
C GLU A 209 6.62 21.51 -2.53
N ALA A 210 5.53 20.75 -2.35
CA ALA A 210 5.00 20.41 -1.03
C ALA A 210 6.00 19.63 -0.18
N TYR A 211 6.70 18.64 -0.74
CA TYR A 211 7.69 17.86 0.00
C TYR A 211 8.85 18.74 0.48
N VAL A 212 9.41 19.59 -0.38
CA VAL A 212 10.49 20.52 -0.01
C VAL A 212 10.00 21.48 1.07
N PHE A 213 8.82 22.07 0.91
CA PHE A 213 8.24 22.99 1.88
C PHE A 213 8.03 22.33 3.25
N LEU A 214 7.36 21.17 3.28
CA LEU A 214 7.04 20.45 4.51
C LEU A 214 8.30 19.95 5.23
N ARG A 215 9.31 19.46 4.49
CA ARG A 215 10.61 19.08 5.06
C ARG A 215 11.34 20.28 5.63
N ASN A 216 11.34 21.41 4.93
CA ASN A 216 11.92 22.65 5.46
C ASN A 216 11.21 23.07 6.75
N LEU A 217 9.88 23.10 6.75
CA LEU A 217 9.06 23.41 7.91
C LEU A 217 9.37 22.48 9.10
N GLU A 218 9.42 21.17 8.88
CA GLU A 218 9.84 20.20 9.89
C GLU A 218 11.24 20.50 10.45
N HIS A 219 12.22 20.79 9.59
CA HIS A 219 13.57 21.13 10.04
C HIS A 219 13.60 22.38 10.91
N ARG A 220 12.83 23.43 10.54
CA ARG A 220 12.77 24.67 11.34
C ARG A 220 12.05 24.46 12.68
N LEU A 221 11.01 23.63 12.71
CA LEU A 221 10.33 23.23 13.95
C LEU A 221 11.28 22.49 14.90
N GLN A 222 12.05 21.54 14.36
CA GLN A 222 13.03 20.79 15.16
C GLN A 222 14.16 21.69 15.69
N LEU A 223 14.57 22.70 14.93
CA LEU A 223 15.56 23.69 15.37
C LEU A 223 15.00 24.66 16.43
N LEU A 224 13.70 25.00 16.36
CA LEU A 224 13.08 25.91 17.32
C LEU A 224 12.94 25.28 18.71
N HIS A 225 12.58 24.01 18.76
CA HIS A 225 12.29 23.31 20.03
C HIS A 225 13.44 22.41 20.51
N GLU A 226 14.52 22.30 19.75
CA GLU A 226 15.67 21.38 19.97
C GLU A 226 15.23 19.93 20.24
N ARG A 227 14.06 19.55 19.73
CA ARG A 227 13.39 18.27 19.97
C ARG A 227 12.78 17.74 18.68
N GLN A 228 12.45 16.45 18.66
CA GLN A 228 11.61 15.84 17.63
C GLN A 228 10.17 16.31 17.79
N SER A 229 9.90 17.55 17.41
CA SER A 229 8.53 18.05 17.25
C SER A 229 8.15 18.05 15.79
N HIS A 230 6.99 17.49 15.50
CA HIS A 230 6.34 17.58 14.19
C HIS A 230 5.11 18.48 14.23
N THR A 231 4.71 18.94 15.42
CA THR A 231 3.51 19.74 15.65
C THR A 231 3.84 21.22 15.55
N LEU A 232 3.00 21.98 14.86
CA LEU A 232 3.06 23.44 14.83
C LEU A 232 2.82 23.99 16.24
N PRO A 233 3.56 25.02 16.68
CA PRO A 233 3.28 25.68 17.94
C PRO A 233 1.92 26.40 17.90
N GLU A 234 1.30 26.57 19.07
CA GLU A 234 0.01 27.29 19.20
C GLU A 234 0.20 28.81 19.32
N ALA A 235 1.33 29.23 19.88
CA ALA A 235 1.62 30.63 20.14
C ALA A 235 1.83 31.41 18.84
N GLN A 236 1.07 32.50 18.69
CA GLN A 236 1.11 33.40 17.54
C GLN A 236 2.53 33.81 17.14
N ARG A 237 3.31 34.22 18.13
CA ARG A 237 4.68 34.70 17.95
C ARG A 237 5.61 33.60 17.41
N GLU A 238 5.46 32.36 17.87
CA GLU A 238 6.29 31.25 17.42
C GLU A 238 5.99 30.89 15.97
N ILE A 239 4.71 30.90 15.58
CA ILE A 239 4.30 30.70 14.18
C ILE A 239 4.85 31.82 13.30
N ALA A 240 4.80 33.08 13.74
CA ALA A 240 5.35 34.21 12.99
C ALA A 240 6.88 34.13 12.81
N VAL A 241 7.61 33.68 13.84
CA VAL A 241 9.05 33.43 13.75
C VAL A 241 9.34 32.30 12.75
N LEU A 242 8.54 31.23 12.77
CA LEU A 242 8.65 30.11 11.86
C LEU A 242 8.41 30.54 10.40
N ALA A 243 7.36 31.33 10.16
CA ALA A 243 7.06 31.91 8.85
C ALA A 243 8.24 32.75 8.32
N ARG A 244 8.80 33.63 9.15
CA ARG A 244 9.99 34.42 8.82
C ARG A 244 11.21 33.55 8.49
N ARG A 245 11.48 32.50 9.27
CA ARG A 245 12.58 31.54 9.02
C ARG A 245 12.38 30.69 7.76
N LEU A 246 11.15 30.56 7.29
CA LEU A 246 10.81 29.92 6.01
C LEU A 246 10.91 30.89 4.83
N GLY A 247 11.30 32.14 5.06
CA GLY A 247 11.37 33.16 4.01
C GLY A 247 10.00 33.70 3.60
N LEU A 248 8.93 33.36 4.32
CA LEU A 248 7.58 33.87 4.05
C LEU A 248 7.36 35.24 4.69
N GLY A 249 8.22 35.64 5.63
CA GLY A 249 8.01 36.89 6.36
C GLY A 249 8.56 38.13 5.65
N ARG A 250 7.91 39.28 5.88
CA ARG A 250 8.34 40.62 5.46
C ARG A 250 8.87 41.40 6.66
N GLY A 251 9.89 42.24 6.44
CA GLY A 251 10.47 43.07 7.48
C GLY A 251 9.44 44.04 8.08
N GLY A 252 9.33 44.07 9.40
CA GLY A 252 8.40 44.97 10.12
C GLY A 252 6.93 44.58 10.08
N GLU A 253 6.56 43.45 9.45
CA GLU A 253 5.14 43.03 9.38
C GLU A 253 4.62 42.49 10.74
N PRO A 254 3.33 42.70 11.06
CA PRO A 254 2.69 42.13 12.24
C PRO A 254 2.75 40.59 12.29
N ASP A 255 2.84 40.03 13.50
CA ASP A 255 2.87 38.57 13.70
C ASP A 255 1.61 37.87 13.15
N SER A 256 0.46 38.56 13.14
CA SER A 256 -0.80 38.06 12.56
C SER A 256 -0.69 37.82 11.06
N GLU A 257 -0.06 38.73 10.32
CA GLU A 257 0.11 38.62 8.87
C GLU A 257 1.10 37.51 8.50
N ALA A 258 2.22 37.42 9.22
CA ALA A 258 3.22 36.37 9.00
C ALA A 258 2.60 34.96 9.23
N ARG A 259 1.77 34.81 10.27
CA ARG A 259 1.02 33.58 10.53
C ARG A 259 0.03 33.26 9.42
N ALA A 260 -0.82 34.22 9.05
CA ALA A 260 -1.84 33.99 8.04
C ALA A 260 -1.22 33.52 6.72
N ARG A 261 -0.09 34.12 6.32
CA ARG A 261 0.65 33.71 5.12
C ARG A 261 1.23 32.30 5.23
N LEU A 262 1.74 31.91 6.40
CA LEU A 262 2.20 30.53 6.61
C LEU A 262 1.03 29.55 6.53
N GLU A 263 -0.10 29.84 7.18
CA GLU A 263 -1.29 28.99 7.17
C GLU A 263 -1.86 28.83 5.76
N GLU A 264 -1.87 29.89 4.95
CA GLU A 264 -2.30 29.87 3.55
C GLU A 264 -1.39 28.98 2.69
N VAL A 265 -0.07 29.26 2.67
CA VAL A 265 0.91 28.48 1.89
C VAL A 265 0.90 27.01 2.32
N LEU A 266 0.83 26.78 3.63
CA LEU A 266 0.73 25.44 4.17
C LEU A 266 -0.57 24.74 3.74
N GLY A 267 -1.70 25.45 3.77
CA GLY A 267 -2.99 24.95 3.31
C GLY A 267 -2.96 24.54 1.84
N ALA A 268 -2.35 25.36 0.98
CA ALA A 268 -2.19 25.08 -0.44
C ALA A 268 -1.38 23.80 -0.70
N HIS A 269 -0.20 23.66 -0.08
CA HIS A 269 0.62 22.45 -0.23
C HIS A 269 -0.08 21.21 0.28
N ARG A 270 -0.74 21.28 1.45
CA ARG A 270 -1.49 20.15 2.00
C ARG A 270 -2.68 19.76 1.13
N GLY A 271 -3.40 20.74 0.60
CA GLY A 271 -4.51 20.52 -0.33
C GLY A 271 -4.05 19.75 -1.57
N ALA A 272 -2.90 20.15 -2.15
CA ALA A 272 -2.30 19.45 -3.28
C ALA A 272 -1.94 17.99 -2.93
N VAL A 273 -1.26 17.76 -1.79
CA VAL A 273 -0.89 16.41 -1.34
C VAL A 273 -2.13 15.54 -1.11
N SER A 274 -3.11 16.05 -0.36
CA SER A 274 -4.32 15.28 -0.03
C SER A 274 -5.20 14.99 -1.23
N ARG A 275 -5.19 15.83 -2.26
CA ARG A 275 -5.86 15.54 -3.53
C ARG A 275 -5.21 14.33 -4.20
N VAL A 276 -3.90 14.39 -4.46
CA VAL A 276 -3.17 13.30 -5.13
C VAL A 276 -3.24 11.99 -4.33
N TYR A 277 -3.10 12.07 -3.00
CA TYR A 277 -3.21 10.92 -2.11
C TYR A 277 -4.64 10.35 -2.04
N GLY A 278 -5.65 11.21 -2.14
CA GLY A 278 -7.06 10.82 -2.16
C GLY A 278 -7.46 10.12 -3.47
N ASP A 279 -6.97 10.63 -4.60
CA ASP A 279 -7.29 10.11 -5.94
C ASP A 279 -6.63 8.75 -6.22
N PHE A 280 -5.59 8.41 -5.45
CA PHE A 280 -4.77 7.20 -5.60
C PHE A 280 -5.56 5.87 -5.62
N PHE A 281 -6.74 5.79 -4.94
CA PHE A 281 -7.63 4.62 -5.00
C PHE A 281 -9.08 4.94 -5.42
N ARG A 282 -9.44 6.21 -5.66
CA ARG A 282 -10.81 6.56 -6.04
C ARG A 282 -11.24 5.92 -7.35
N GLY A 283 -10.33 5.77 -8.31
CA GLY A 283 -10.62 5.04 -9.55
C GLY A 283 -11.04 3.57 -9.33
N ALA A 284 -10.61 2.92 -8.24
CA ALA A 284 -11.01 1.55 -7.90
C ALA A 284 -12.33 1.47 -7.10
N GLU A 285 -12.73 2.56 -6.44
CA GLU A 285 -13.97 2.65 -5.64
C GLU A 285 -15.14 3.21 -6.46
N GLU A 286 -14.90 4.19 -7.34
CA GLU A 286 -15.91 4.73 -8.26
C GLU A 286 -16.33 3.69 -9.31
N ASP A 287 -15.42 2.83 -9.79
CA ASP A 287 -15.79 1.68 -10.62
C ASP A 287 -16.56 0.58 -9.88
N ALA A 288 -16.46 0.54 -8.54
CA ALA A 288 -17.22 -0.37 -7.69
C ALA A 288 -18.59 0.19 -7.26
N GLY A 289 -18.81 1.51 -7.40
CA GLY A 289 -20.02 2.23 -6.99
C GLY A 289 -20.84 2.87 -8.12
N ALA A 290 -20.29 3.04 -9.32
CA ALA A 290 -20.96 3.74 -10.43
C ALA A 290 -21.79 2.84 -11.38
N GLY A 291 -22.08 1.59 -10.99
CA GLY A 291 -22.75 0.60 -11.85
C GLY A 291 -24.07 0.03 -11.34
N GLY A 292 -24.67 0.60 -10.30
CA GLY A 292 -25.95 0.13 -9.76
C GLY A 292 -27.10 1.01 -10.24
N GLY A 293 -27.88 0.53 -11.22
CA GLY A 293 -29.25 1.02 -11.40
C GLY A 293 -30.05 0.82 -10.10
N GLU A 294 -31.12 1.60 -9.91
CA GLU A 294 -32.00 1.62 -8.71
C GLU A 294 -32.71 0.28 -8.39
N GLU A 295 -32.30 -0.82 -8.99
CA GLU A 295 -32.94 -2.13 -8.91
C GLU A 295 -32.37 -2.95 -7.75
N ASP A 296 -33.26 -3.39 -6.85
CA ASP A 296 -32.92 -4.30 -5.76
C ASP A 296 -32.73 -5.73 -6.27
N TRP A 297 -31.54 -5.97 -6.84
CA TRP A 297 -31.12 -7.28 -7.31
C TRP A 297 -31.06 -8.34 -6.20
N ALA A 298 -30.92 -7.95 -4.94
CA ALA A 298 -30.96 -8.89 -3.83
C ALA A 298 -32.39 -9.44 -3.63
N ALA A 299 -33.41 -8.57 -3.71
CA ALA A 299 -34.81 -8.98 -3.67
C ALA A 299 -35.23 -9.81 -4.90
N ALA A 300 -34.68 -9.55 -6.09
CA ALA A 300 -34.95 -10.38 -7.27
C ALA A 300 -34.49 -11.84 -7.11
N LEU A 301 -33.52 -12.09 -6.21
CA LEU A 301 -32.94 -13.40 -5.95
C LEU A 301 -33.44 -14.08 -4.67
N ASP A 302 -34.29 -13.40 -3.89
CA ASP A 302 -34.83 -13.93 -2.65
C ASP A 302 -35.87 -15.04 -2.93
N GLU A 303 -35.53 -16.29 -2.60
CA GLU A 303 -36.46 -17.43 -2.75
C GLU A 303 -37.69 -17.31 -1.82
N GLY A 304 -37.66 -16.44 -0.80
CA GLY A 304 -38.80 -16.10 0.04
C GLY A 304 -39.86 -15.23 -0.65
N LEU A 305 -39.54 -14.60 -1.78
CA LEU A 305 -40.48 -13.80 -2.55
C LEU A 305 -41.25 -14.63 -3.58
N PRO A 306 -42.56 -14.35 -3.79
CA PRO A 306 -43.36 -15.01 -4.83
C PRO A 306 -42.69 -14.96 -6.20
N GLU A 307 -42.70 -16.09 -6.93
CA GLU A 307 -42.07 -16.19 -8.26
C GLU A 307 -42.60 -15.12 -9.23
N ALA A 308 -43.90 -14.84 -9.20
CA ALA A 308 -44.53 -13.79 -10.02
C ALA A 308 -43.96 -12.38 -9.73
N GLN A 309 -43.58 -12.10 -8.49
CA GLN A 309 -43.01 -10.80 -8.10
C GLN A 309 -41.55 -10.67 -8.58
N ARG A 310 -40.77 -11.74 -8.47
CA ARG A 310 -39.39 -11.78 -8.97
C ARG A 310 -39.34 -11.69 -10.49
N GLU A 311 -40.25 -12.37 -11.20
CA GLU A 311 -40.35 -12.26 -12.66
C GLU A 311 -40.69 -10.83 -13.10
N GLU A 312 -41.58 -10.15 -12.37
CA GLU A 312 -41.93 -8.76 -12.67
C GLU A 312 -40.74 -7.80 -12.46
N MET A 313 -39.92 -8.03 -11.44
CA MET A 313 -38.68 -7.28 -11.25
C MET A 313 -37.70 -7.48 -12.42
N MET A 314 -37.54 -8.72 -12.88
CA MET A 314 -36.70 -9.03 -14.05
C MET A 314 -37.24 -8.38 -15.33
N ARG A 315 -38.56 -8.36 -15.55
CA ARG A 315 -39.16 -7.68 -16.71
C ARG A 315 -38.88 -6.18 -16.71
N ARG A 316 -38.99 -5.53 -15.54
CA ARG A 316 -38.69 -4.10 -15.39
C ARG A 316 -37.23 -3.78 -15.71
N ALA A 317 -36.33 -4.70 -15.38
CA ALA A 317 -34.92 -4.60 -15.68
C ALA A 317 -34.55 -5.01 -17.12
N GLY A 318 -35.53 -5.23 -18.01
CA GLY A 318 -35.29 -5.47 -19.43
C GLY A 318 -35.14 -6.94 -19.86
N PHE A 319 -35.40 -7.90 -18.97
CA PHE A 319 -35.40 -9.33 -19.33
C PHE A 319 -36.72 -9.74 -19.99
N GLY A 320 -36.65 -10.21 -21.23
CA GLY A 320 -37.79 -10.73 -22.00
C GLY A 320 -38.19 -12.15 -21.62
N GLN A 321 -37.28 -12.93 -21.02
CA GLN A 321 -37.50 -14.31 -20.57
C GLN A 321 -37.20 -14.45 -19.07
N PRO A 322 -37.94 -13.73 -18.20
CA PRO A 322 -37.60 -13.58 -16.78
C PRO A 322 -37.49 -14.92 -16.04
N LYS A 323 -38.37 -15.88 -16.36
CA LYS A 323 -38.37 -17.22 -15.76
C LYS A 323 -37.10 -18.02 -16.08
N GLU A 324 -36.67 -17.99 -17.33
CA GLU A 324 -35.45 -18.70 -17.77
C GLU A 324 -34.18 -18.02 -17.25
N SER A 325 -34.19 -16.69 -17.19
CA SER A 325 -33.09 -15.90 -16.65
C SER A 325 -32.93 -16.13 -15.15
N LEU A 326 -34.01 -16.13 -14.36
CA LEU A 326 -33.98 -16.51 -12.94
C LEU A 326 -33.45 -17.94 -12.73
N ALA A 327 -33.86 -18.89 -13.56
CA ALA A 327 -33.35 -20.26 -13.50
C ALA A 327 -31.83 -20.32 -13.78
N SER A 328 -31.35 -19.55 -14.76
CA SER A 328 -29.92 -19.47 -15.11
C SER A 328 -29.09 -18.84 -13.99
N ILE A 329 -29.63 -17.80 -13.34
CA ILE A 329 -28.99 -17.13 -12.19
C ILE A 329 -28.95 -18.05 -10.98
N ARG A 330 -30.01 -18.84 -10.76
CA ARG A 330 -30.02 -19.84 -9.69
C ARG A 330 -28.92 -20.86 -9.86
N VAL A 331 -28.78 -21.43 -11.06
CA VAL A 331 -27.69 -22.38 -11.37
C VAL A 331 -26.31 -21.76 -11.17
N LEU A 332 -26.16 -20.47 -11.46
CA LEU A 332 -24.95 -19.73 -11.16
C LEU A 332 -24.71 -19.66 -9.63
N ALA A 333 -25.70 -19.17 -8.88
CA ALA A 333 -25.63 -18.93 -7.42
C ALA A 333 -25.43 -20.22 -6.59
N THR A 334 -26.15 -21.28 -6.92
CA THR A 334 -26.18 -22.53 -6.16
C THR A 334 -25.32 -23.64 -6.76
N GLY A 335 -24.93 -23.52 -8.02
CA GLY A 335 -24.25 -24.55 -8.80
C GLY A 335 -25.23 -25.53 -9.47
N PRO A 336 -24.75 -26.36 -10.42
CA PRO A 336 -25.53 -27.44 -11.01
C PRO A 336 -26.04 -28.44 -9.96
N PRO A 337 -27.17 -29.14 -10.20
CA PRO A 337 -27.58 -30.26 -9.37
C PRO A 337 -26.41 -31.25 -9.22
N HIS A 338 -26.06 -31.62 -7.98
CA HIS A 338 -24.94 -32.51 -7.61
C HIS A 338 -23.50 -31.91 -7.63
N ALA A 339 -23.33 -30.61 -7.81
CA ALA A 339 -22.03 -29.94 -7.70
C ALA A 339 -21.97 -28.99 -6.49
N HIS A 340 -21.14 -29.28 -5.50
CA HIS A 340 -20.95 -28.41 -4.34
C HIS A 340 -19.97 -27.25 -4.65
N LEU A 341 -20.46 -26.01 -4.57
CA LEU A 341 -19.60 -24.82 -4.53
C LEU A 341 -18.93 -24.72 -3.15
N ALA A 342 -17.60 -24.55 -3.14
CA ALA A 342 -16.86 -24.24 -1.91
C ALA A 342 -17.39 -22.94 -1.27
N ALA A 343 -17.45 -22.89 0.07
CA ALA A 343 -18.03 -21.75 0.81
C ALA A 343 -17.42 -20.38 0.41
N ARG A 344 -16.11 -20.33 0.16
CA ARG A 344 -15.41 -19.11 -0.30
C ARG A 344 -15.84 -18.66 -1.70
N SER A 345 -16.12 -19.59 -2.61
CA SER A 345 -16.61 -19.26 -3.95
C SER A 345 -18.04 -18.76 -3.92
N ARG A 346 -18.88 -19.32 -3.03
CA ARG A 346 -20.26 -18.87 -2.82
C ARG A 346 -20.32 -17.44 -2.29
N GLN A 347 -19.56 -17.15 -1.23
CA GLN A 347 -19.50 -15.80 -0.65
C GLN A 347 -19.03 -14.73 -1.66
N ARG A 348 -18.07 -15.10 -2.52
CA ARG A 348 -17.59 -14.20 -3.58
C ARG A 348 -18.66 -13.96 -4.64
N LEU A 349 -19.34 -15.02 -5.05
CA LEU A 349 -20.41 -14.93 -6.03
C LEU A 349 -21.59 -14.11 -5.51
N GLU A 350 -22.00 -14.27 -4.25
CA GLU A 350 -23.05 -13.45 -3.63
C GLU A 350 -22.76 -11.95 -3.70
N ARG A 351 -21.48 -11.55 -3.55
CA ARG A 351 -21.05 -10.16 -3.70
C ARG A 351 -21.02 -9.68 -5.15
N LEU A 352 -20.65 -10.57 -6.07
CA LEU A 352 -20.44 -10.23 -7.48
C LEU A 352 -21.74 -10.23 -8.29
N LEU A 353 -22.68 -11.10 -7.91
CA LEU A 353 -23.89 -11.38 -8.67
C LEU A 353 -24.76 -10.14 -8.92
N PRO A 354 -25.07 -9.28 -7.94
CA PRO A 354 -25.83 -8.06 -8.20
C PRO A 354 -25.20 -7.16 -9.28
N ARG A 355 -23.87 -7.06 -9.30
CA ARG A 355 -23.13 -6.25 -10.29
C ARG A 355 -23.18 -6.86 -11.68
N MET A 356 -23.04 -8.19 -11.77
CA MET A 356 -23.16 -8.90 -13.04
C MET A 356 -24.56 -8.80 -13.63
N LEU A 357 -25.60 -8.78 -12.77
CA LEU A 357 -26.98 -8.62 -13.21
C LEU A 357 -27.26 -7.21 -13.72
N ALA A 358 -26.81 -6.19 -13.00
CA ALA A 358 -26.90 -4.81 -13.48
C ALA A 358 -26.19 -4.62 -14.84
N GLU A 359 -25.01 -5.19 -15.01
CA GLU A 359 -24.27 -5.14 -16.28
C GLU A 359 -24.95 -5.95 -17.40
N ALA A 360 -25.61 -7.06 -17.07
CA ALA A 360 -26.34 -7.88 -18.02
C ALA A 360 -27.66 -7.23 -18.45
N ALA A 361 -28.36 -6.57 -17.54
CA ALA A 361 -29.56 -5.77 -17.82
C ALA A 361 -29.27 -4.65 -18.84
N ALA A 362 -28.06 -4.09 -18.80
CA ALA A 362 -27.59 -3.08 -19.76
C ALA A 362 -27.06 -3.66 -21.09
N ALA A 363 -27.05 -4.98 -21.28
CA ALA A 363 -26.56 -5.60 -22.51
C ALA A 363 -27.59 -5.55 -23.65
N ALA A 364 -27.14 -5.81 -24.88
CA ALA A 364 -28.02 -5.80 -26.06
C ALA A 364 -29.12 -6.90 -26.01
N ASP A 365 -28.80 -8.05 -25.40
CA ASP A 365 -29.74 -9.13 -25.08
C ASP A 365 -29.45 -9.61 -23.63
N PRO A 366 -30.21 -9.12 -22.64
CA PRO A 366 -30.01 -9.46 -21.23
C PRO A 366 -30.19 -10.95 -20.91
N ASP A 367 -31.20 -11.59 -21.51
CA ASP A 367 -31.49 -13.02 -21.29
C ASP A 367 -30.34 -13.89 -21.84
N LEU A 368 -29.83 -13.55 -23.02
CA LEU A 368 -28.70 -14.23 -23.64
C LEU A 368 -27.40 -14.03 -22.84
N ALA A 369 -27.16 -12.82 -22.32
CA ALA A 369 -25.99 -12.49 -21.51
C ALA A 369 -25.92 -13.35 -20.25
N VAL A 370 -27.01 -13.42 -19.48
CA VAL A 370 -27.08 -14.22 -18.24
C VAL A 370 -26.94 -15.71 -18.53
N ARG A 371 -27.57 -16.21 -19.60
CA ARG A 371 -27.47 -17.63 -20.00
C ARG A 371 -26.03 -18.03 -20.35
N HIS A 372 -25.32 -17.21 -21.12
CA HIS A 372 -23.92 -17.47 -21.46
C HIS A 372 -22.98 -17.31 -20.27
N LEU A 373 -23.22 -16.31 -19.42
CA LEU A 373 -22.47 -16.10 -18.18
C LEU A 373 -22.57 -17.30 -17.24
N GLY A 374 -23.77 -17.84 -17.05
CA GLY A 374 -24.01 -19.06 -16.28
C GLY A 374 -23.22 -20.25 -16.84
N ARG A 375 -23.24 -20.46 -18.15
CA ARG A 375 -22.49 -21.54 -18.82
C ARG A 375 -20.98 -21.36 -18.74
N PHE A 376 -20.48 -20.14 -18.84
CA PHE A 376 -19.05 -19.84 -18.75
C PHE A 376 -18.49 -20.10 -17.34
N ILE A 377 -19.19 -19.63 -16.31
CA ILE A 377 -18.75 -19.84 -14.92
C ILE A 377 -18.88 -21.32 -14.52
N THR A 378 -19.92 -22.02 -14.99
CA THR A 378 -20.10 -23.45 -14.68
C THR A 378 -19.14 -24.37 -15.45
N SER A 379 -18.72 -24.00 -16.67
CA SER A 379 -17.76 -24.79 -17.46
C SER A 379 -16.30 -24.68 -16.96
N SER A 380 -15.93 -23.59 -16.29
CA SER A 380 -14.58 -23.41 -15.76
C SER A 380 -14.27 -24.39 -14.61
N ARG A 381 -13.11 -25.07 -14.69
CA ARG A 381 -12.58 -25.92 -13.60
C ARG A 381 -11.96 -25.09 -12.45
N ALA A 382 -11.56 -23.85 -12.72
CA ALA A 382 -10.95 -22.93 -11.75
C ALA A 382 -11.92 -21.81 -11.35
N ARG A 383 -13.16 -22.16 -10.98
CA ARG A 383 -14.26 -21.20 -10.75
C ARG A 383 -13.90 -20.11 -9.75
N TYR A 384 -13.17 -20.45 -8.68
CA TYR A 384 -12.75 -19.48 -7.68
C TYR A 384 -11.87 -18.38 -8.29
N THR A 385 -10.86 -18.76 -9.07
CA THR A 385 -9.94 -17.84 -9.75
C THR A 385 -10.66 -17.01 -10.82
N LEU A 386 -11.61 -17.61 -11.54
CA LEU A 386 -12.41 -16.89 -12.52
C LEU A 386 -13.30 -15.83 -11.86
N LEU A 387 -14.00 -16.18 -10.79
CA LEU A 387 -14.83 -15.23 -10.04
C LEU A 387 -13.98 -14.12 -9.41
N ALA A 388 -12.78 -14.45 -8.93
CA ALA A 388 -11.82 -13.46 -8.45
C ALA A 388 -11.42 -12.49 -9.58
N LEU A 389 -11.03 -13.01 -10.75
CA LEU A 389 -10.68 -12.20 -11.92
C LEU A 389 -11.80 -11.23 -12.33
N LEU A 390 -13.06 -11.69 -12.37
CA LEU A 390 -14.21 -10.89 -12.76
C LEU A 390 -14.62 -9.87 -11.69
N GLU A 391 -14.38 -10.15 -10.41
CA GLU A 391 -14.56 -9.16 -9.34
C GLU A 391 -13.50 -8.05 -9.42
N GLU A 392 -12.26 -8.45 -9.70
CA GLU A 392 -11.06 -7.59 -9.72
C GLU A 392 -10.94 -6.74 -10.98
N ASN A 393 -11.55 -7.15 -12.09
CA ASN A 393 -11.46 -6.45 -13.38
C ASN A 393 -12.86 -6.08 -13.88
N PRO A 394 -13.45 -4.96 -13.41
CA PRO A 394 -14.75 -4.48 -13.86
C PRO A 394 -14.83 -4.32 -15.38
N GLU A 395 -13.78 -3.79 -16.01
CA GLU A 395 -13.72 -3.64 -17.47
C GLU A 395 -13.80 -4.98 -18.20
N THR A 396 -13.06 -5.99 -17.73
CA THR A 396 -13.12 -7.34 -18.29
C THR A 396 -14.48 -7.95 -18.09
N ARG A 397 -15.09 -7.78 -16.91
CA ARG A 397 -16.44 -8.27 -16.60
C ARG A 397 -17.49 -7.60 -17.50
N ARG A 398 -17.50 -6.27 -17.60
CA ARG A 398 -18.38 -5.48 -18.47
C ARG A 398 -18.21 -5.89 -19.93
N LEU A 399 -16.97 -6.00 -20.42
CA LEU A 399 -16.67 -6.42 -21.78
C LEU A 399 -17.15 -7.84 -22.06
N LEU A 400 -16.93 -8.76 -21.13
CA LEU A 400 -17.35 -10.15 -21.23
C LEU A 400 -18.88 -10.28 -21.24
N ILE A 401 -19.57 -9.58 -20.36
CA ILE A 401 -21.04 -9.57 -20.28
C ILE A 401 -21.63 -8.93 -21.55
N LYS A 402 -21.05 -7.83 -22.04
CA LYS A 402 -21.43 -7.21 -23.31
C LYS A 402 -21.23 -8.15 -24.48
N LEU A 403 -20.13 -8.88 -24.52
CA LEU A 403 -19.85 -9.90 -25.55
C LEU A 403 -20.86 -11.05 -25.48
N PHE A 404 -21.18 -11.53 -24.27
CA PHE A 404 -22.17 -12.58 -24.05
C PHE A 404 -23.58 -12.15 -24.46
N GLY A 405 -23.95 -10.89 -24.27
CA GLY A 405 -25.23 -10.35 -24.75
C GLY A 405 -25.25 -9.95 -26.22
N SER A 406 -24.15 -10.10 -26.98
CA SER A 406 -24.07 -9.65 -28.38
C SER A 406 -23.59 -10.71 -29.38
N SER A 407 -22.96 -11.81 -28.94
CA SER A 407 -22.43 -12.83 -29.84
C SER A 407 -22.45 -14.24 -29.25
N THR A 408 -23.34 -15.08 -29.77
CA THR A 408 -23.38 -16.52 -29.44
C THR A 408 -22.13 -17.28 -29.90
N PHE A 409 -21.52 -16.86 -31.02
CA PHE A 409 -20.28 -17.48 -31.53
C PHE A 409 -19.11 -17.26 -30.58
N LEU A 410 -18.85 -16.00 -30.20
CA LEU A 410 -17.76 -15.67 -29.29
C LEU A 410 -18.02 -16.22 -27.89
N ALA A 411 -19.27 -16.18 -27.41
CA ALA A 411 -19.63 -16.79 -26.13
C ALA A 411 -19.31 -18.30 -26.11
N ASN A 412 -19.65 -19.04 -27.17
CA ASN A 412 -19.32 -20.46 -27.27
C ASN A 412 -17.82 -20.73 -27.38
N PHE A 413 -17.04 -19.82 -27.96
CA PHE A 413 -15.57 -19.92 -27.98
C PHE A 413 -14.98 -19.86 -26.57
N PHE A 414 -15.41 -18.89 -25.75
CA PHE A 414 -14.97 -18.74 -24.36
C PHE A 414 -15.53 -19.81 -23.40
N ILE A 415 -16.67 -20.43 -23.73
CA ILE A 415 -17.23 -21.52 -22.91
C ILE A 415 -16.50 -22.86 -23.17
N ARG A 416 -15.88 -23.02 -24.35
CA ARG A 416 -15.22 -24.28 -24.77
C ARG A 416 -13.71 -24.30 -24.49
N ASN A 417 -13.06 -23.14 -24.43
CA ASN A 417 -11.63 -22.96 -24.16
C ASN A 417 -11.45 -22.28 -22.82
#